data_AF-A0A250ITJ0-F1
#
_entry.id   AF-A0A250ITJ0-F1
#
_cell.length_a   1.000
_cell.length_b   1.000
_cell.length_c   1.000
_cell.angle_alpha   90.00
_cell.angle_beta   90.00
_cell.angle_gamma   90.00
#
_symmetry.space_group_name_H-M   'P 1'
#
loop_
_entity.id
_entity.type
_entity.pdbx_description
1 polymer ?
#
loop_
_entity_poly.entity_id
_entity_poly.type
_entity_poly.pdbx_seq_one_letter_code
_entity_poly.pdbx_strand_id
1 'polypeptide(L)'
;MARMASKRFTFFLAMAVTMTLSGCVVESGGGGHGHVDPPPPPAPSYPGCPALLGSGSSGVISLNDWRGDYASLESYIAPDFFIRHYNGSGEASRIYSDQDMDDATFRIVPGLADDRCISFEASNYRGYYLRHLGSDIVLDPDNNTLGFSEDATFCPRPGLADPHELSFESCNAPDSYINIDDYDGHTYGLYLDAEYSTAFEEDATFLLMPPW
;
A
#
# COMPACT_ATOMS: atom_id res chain seq x y z
N MET A 1 -29.16 -57.02 -10.46
CA MET A 1 -27.98 -57.62 -9.77
C MET A 1 -26.88 -56.55 -9.77
N ALA A 2 -26.23 -56.10 -8.71
CA ALA A 2 -26.33 -56.27 -7.26
C ALA A 2 -25.57 -55.11 -6.55
N ARG A 3 -26.19 -54.58 -5.47
CA ARG A 3 -25.65 -54.18 -4.13
C ARG A 3 -24.65 -53.01 -3.89
N MET A 4 -25.18 -52.02 -3.16
CA MET A 4 -24.71 -51.19 -2.01
C MET A 4 -23.36 -51.49 -1.29
N ALA A 5 -22.70 -50.42 -0.80
CA ALA A 5 -22.41 -50.03 0.62
C ALA A 5 -21.12 -49.16 0.71
N SER A 6 -21.14 -47.88 1.14
CA SER A 6 -21.21 -47.30 2.51
C SER A 6 -20.09 -47.72 3.48
N LYS A 7 -19.36 -46.73 4.05
CA LYS A 7 -18.88 -46.77 5.45
C LYS A 7 -18.52 -45.37 6.00
N ARG A 8 -19.12 -45.08 7.15
CA ARG A 8 -18.99 -43.90 8.02
C ARG A 8 -17.82 -44.10 8.99
N PHE A 9 -17.19 -43.01 9.44
CA PHE A 9 -16.23 -43.01 10.55
C PHE A 9 -16.88 -42.47 11.83
N THR A 10 -16.64 -43.14 12.95
CA THR A 10 -17.36 -43.03 14.22
C THR A 10 -16.51 -42.30 15.26
N PHE A 11 -17.13 -41.35 15.97
CA PHE A 11 -16.65 -40.72 17.21
C PHE A 11 -16.73 -41.69 18.41
N PHE A 12 -15.78 -41.63 19.34
CA PHE A 12 -15.96 -42.16 20.70
C PHE A 12 -15.33 -41.26 21.78
N LEU A 13 -15.88 -41.44 22.97
CA LEU A 13 -16.11 -40.52 24.08
C LEU A 13 -15.02 -40.59 25.18
N ALA A 14 -15.01 -39.55 26.01
CA ALA A 14 -14.19 -39.26 27.19
C ALA A 14 -14.20 -40.29 28.34
N MET A 15 -13.22 -40.15 29.26
CA MET A 15 -13.46 -40.35 30.70
C MET A 15 -12.44 -39.59 31.57
N ALA A 16 -12.94 -38.93 32.61
CA ALA A 16 -12.21 -38.26 33.67
C ALA A 16 -12.22 -39.10 34.96
N VAL A 17 -11.16 -39.05 35.77
CA VAL A 17 -11.17 -39.45 37.19
C VAL A 17 -10.20 -38.56 37.99
N THR A 18 -10.67 -38.09 39.14
CA THR A 18 -10.00 -37.26 40.15
C THR A 18 -9.47 -38.09 41.32
N MET A 19 -8.36 -37.68 41.98
CA MET A 19 -8.23 -37.47 43.45
C MET A 19 -6.77 -37.24 43.94
N THR A 20 -6.57 -36.09 44.62
CA THR A 20 -5.81 -35.74 45.86
C THR A 20 -4.68 -36.66 46.42
N LEU A 21 -3.62 -36.26 47.15
CA LEU A 21 -3.13 -35.05 47.84
C LEU A 21 -1.71 -35.39 48.37
N SER A 22 -0.75 -34.46 48.40
CA SER A 22 0.18 -34.18 49.52
C SER A 22 1.33 -33.27 49.08
N GLY A 23 1.60 -32.27 49.91
CA GLY A 23 2.44 -31.13 49.55
C GLY A 23 3.94 -31.38 49.54
N CYS A 24 4.63 -30.43 48.93
CA CYS A 24 5.94 -29.99 49.36
C CYS A 24 5.91 -28.46 49.39
N VAL A 25 6.14 -27.92 50.60
CA VAL A 25 6.48 -26.53 50.86
C VAL A 25 7.89 -26.30 50.33
N VAL A 26 8.10 -25.22 49.57
CA VAL A 26 9.42 -24.58 49.45
C VAL A 26 9.22 -23.10 49.75
N GLU A 27 9.54 -22.71 50.97
CA GLU A 27 9.88 -21.33 51.28
C GLU A 27 11.26 -21.01 50.69
N SER A 28 11.31 -20.03 49.80
CA SER A 28 12.47 -19.17 49.54
C SER A 28 11.86 -17.83 49.10
N GLY A 29 11.97 -16.72 49.83
CA GLY A 29 13.17 -16.23 50.49
C GLY A 29 13.88 -15.26 49.55
N GLY A 30 13.37 -14.03 49.47
CA GLY A 30 14.09 -12.79 49.16
C GLY A 30 14.97 -12.72 47.91
N GLY A 31 14.54 -11.91 46.93
CA GLY A 31 15.43 -11.45 45.86
C GLY A 31 14.69 -10.87 44.67
N GLY A 32 13.81 -9.88 44.89
CA GLY A 32 13.24 -9.08 43.81
C GLY A 32 14.33 -8.23 43.15
N HIS A 33 15.14 -8.83 42.29
CA HIS A 33 15.86 -8.08 41.26
C HIS A 33 14.82 -7.77 40.19
N GLY A 34 14.15 -6.63 40.36
CA GLY A 34 13.31 -6.03 39.35
C GLY A 34 14.17 -5.71 38.13
N HIS A 35 14.32 -6.68 37.25
CA HIS A 35 14.66 -6.39 35.87
C HIS A 35 13.39 -5.79 35.29
N VAL A 36 13.29 -4.46 35.38
CA VAL A 36 12.37 -3.71 34.54
C VAL A 36 12.84 -4.02 33.13
N ASP A 37 12.03 -4.74 32.36
CA ASP A 37 12.26 -4.79 30.92
C ASP A 37 12.33 -3.33 30.44
N PRO A 38 13.40 -2.93 29.71
CA PRO A 38 13.41 -1.61 29.14
C PRO A 38 12.13 -1.46 28.30
N PRO A 39 11.47 -0.29 28.35
CA PRO A 39 10.34 -0.07 27.46
C PRO A 39 10.75 -0.44 26.04
N PRO A 40 9.86 -1.06 25.25
CA PRO A 40 10.16 -1.33 23.85
C PRO A 40 10.70 -0.03 23.24
N PRO A 41 11.78 -0.10 22.43
CA PRO A 41 12.28 1.09 21.78
C PRO A 41 11.08 1.78 21.12
N PRO A 42 10.95 3.12 21.22
CA PRO A 42 9.93 3.81 20.47
C PRO A 42 10.02 3.31 19.03
N ALA A 43 8.87 2.94 18.46
CA ALA A 43 8.80 2.61 17.03
C ALA A 43 9.60 3.68 16.28
N PRO A 44 10.45 3.31 15.31
CA PRO A 44 11.27 4.28 14.60
C PRO A 44 10.34 5.38 14.09
N SER A 45 10.38 6.54 14.75
CA SER A 45 9.73 7.74 14.30
C SER A 45 10.52 8.16 13.08
N TYR A 46 10.07 7.75 11.89
CA TYR A 46 10.49 8.43 10.68
C TYR A 46 10.07 9.89 10.88
N PRO A 47 11.02 10.83 10.94
CA PRO A 47 10.71 12.21 11.24
C PRO A 47 10.05 12.83 10.00
N GLY A 48 8.75 12.58 9.83
CA GLY A 48 7.97 12.99 8.67
C GLY A 48 8.40 12.28 7.38
N CYS A 49 7.55 12.35 6.36
CA CYS A 49 7.90 12.02 4.99
C CYS A 49 9.17 12.80 4.63
N PRO A 50 10.37 12.21 4.57
CA PRO A 50 11.53 12.95 4.13
C PRO A 50 11.41 13.01 2.60
N ALA A 51 10.60 13.94 2.09
CA ALA A 51 10.84 14.47 0.75
C ALA A 51 12.33 14.77 0.68
N LEU A 52 13.06 14.18 -0.28
CA LEU A 52 14.50 14.39 -0.43
C LEU A 52 14.77 15.88 -0.22
N LEU A 53 15.55 16.21 0.81
CA LEU A 53 16.17 17.53 0.95
C LEU A 53 17.25 17.63 -0.13
N GLY A 54 16.83 17.60 -1.39
CA GLY A 54 17.60 17.97 -2.56
C GLY A 54 17.09 19.33 -3.00
N SER A 55 18.02 20.23 -3.31
CA SER A 55 17.73 21.56 -3.84
C SER A 55 16.74 21.45 -5.01
N GLY A 56 15.48 21.81 -4.77
CA GLY A 56 14.49 22.00 -5.81
C GLY A 56 14.93 23.17 -6.67
N SER A 57 15.55 22.87 -7.82
CA SER A 57 15.63 23.71 -9.01
C SER A 57 16.72 23.16 -9.95
N SER A 58 16.42 22.13 -10.76
CA SER A 58 16.99 21.95 -12.11
C SER A 58 16.44 20.68 -12.75
N GLY A 59 15.35 20.84 -13.50
CA GLY A 59 14.82 19.83 -14.42
C GLY A 59 13.91 18.80 -13.74
N VAL A 60 12.99 18.25 -14.54
CA VAL A 60 12.02 17.20 -14.20
C VAL A 60 10.74 17.70 -13.50
N ILE A 61 9.63 17.49 -14.20
CA ILE A 61 8.21 17.86 -13.96
C ILE A 61 7.92 18.55 -12.62
N SER A 62 7.60 19.86 -12.67
CA SER A 62 7.03 20.55 -11.51
C SER A 62 5.55 20.16 -11.37
N LEU A 63 5.25 19.19 -10.50
CA LEU A 63 3.86 18.89 -10.13
C LEU A 63 3.17 20.04 -9.36
N ASN A 64 3.88 21.14 -9.06
CA ASN A 64 3.26 22.36 -8.54
C ASN A 64 2.21 22.91 -9.49
N ASP A 65 2.35 22.71 -10.81
CA ASP A 65 1.37 23.15 -11.80
C ASP A 65 0.11 22.27 -11.84
N TRP A 66 0.15 21.08 -11.22
CA TRP A 66 -0.96 20.11 -11.22
C TRP A 66 -1.65 19.97 -9.85
N ARG A 67 -1.12 20.61 -8.81
CA ARG A 67 -1.74 20.59 -7.48
C ARG A 67 -3.07 21.33 -7.52
N GLY A 68 -4.15 20.58 -7.27
CA GLY A 68 -5.52 21.06 -7.35
C GLY A 68 -6.22 20.71 -8.65
N ASP A 69 -5.50 20.21 -9.65
CA ASP A 69 -6.03 19.75 -10.93
C ASP A 69 -6.24 18.23 -10.95
N TYR A 70 -6.92 17.77 -12.00
CA TYR A 70 -7.18 16.36 -12.27
C TYR A 70 -6.20 15.84 -13.30
N ALA A 71 -5.77 14.60 -13.15
CA ALA A 71 -4.88 13.92 -14.07
C ALA A 71 -5.20 12.42 -14.13
N SER A 72 -4.70 11.79 -15.18
CA SER A 72 -4.64 10.33 -15.33
C SER A 72 -3.18 9.90 -15.46
N LEU A 73 -2.89 8.65 -15.10
CA LEU A 73 -1.54 8.09 -15.14
C LEU A 73 -1.53 6.91 -16.09
N GLU A 74 -0.74 7.00 -17.16
CA GLU A 74 -0.56 5.89 -18.10
C GLU A 74 0.71 5.11 -17.73
N SER A 75 0.66 3.79 -17.84
CA SER A 75 1.82 2.92 -17.63
C SER A 75 2.88 3.15 -18.70
N TYR A 76 4.15 3.19 -18.30
CA TYR A 76 5.28 3.27 -19.22
C TYR A 76 5.44 2.02 -20.09
N ILE A 77 5.21 0.82 -19.53
CA ILE A 77 5.39 -0.45 -20.24
C ILE A 77 4.15 -0.89 -21.03
N ALA A 78 2.98 -0.39 -20.68
CA ALA A 78 1.70 -0.82 -21.25
C ALA A 78 0.92 0.39 -21.79
N PRO A 79 1.18 0.80 -23.04
CA PRO A 79 0.41 1.85 -23.69
C PRO A 79 -1.10 1.53 -23.70
N ASP A 80 -1.90 2.57 -23.50
CA ASP A 80 -3.34 2.55 -23.23
C ASP A 80 -3.78 1.98 -21.86
N PHE A 81 -2.85 1.58 -20.98
CA PHE A 81 -3.21 1.13 -19.63
C PHE A 81 -3.04 2.26 -18.62
N PHE A 82 -4.14 2.64 -18.00
CA PHE A 82 -4.19 3.72 -17.03
C PHE A 82 -4.38 3.19 -15.63
N ILE A 83 -3.69 3.79 -14.67
CA ILE A 83 -3.98 3.59 -13.25
C ILE A 83 -5.41 4.01 -12.98
N ARG A 84 -6.14 3.14 -12.29
CA ARG A 84 -7.49 3.40 -11.82
C ARG A 84 -7.78 2.62 -10.55
N HIS A 85 -8.89 2.96 -9.89
CA HIS A 85 -9.45 2.08 -8.88
C HIS A 85 -10.49 1.14 -9.50
N TYR A 86 -10.66 -0.04 -8.90
CA TYR A 86 -11.69 -1.01 -9.27
C TYR A 86 -12.10 -1.83 -8.06
N ASN A 87 -13.37 -1.76 -7.67
CA ASN A 87 -13.88 -2.45 -6.48
C ASN A 87 -13.01 -2.23 -5.20
N GLY A 88 -12.40 -1.03 -5.07
CA GLY A 88 -11.54 -0.66 -3.96
C GLY A 88 -10.06 -1.05 -4.10
N SER A 89 -9.68 -1.81 -5.12
CA SER A 89 -8.27 -2.12 -5.42
C SER A 89 -7.71 -1.14 -6.45
N GLY A 90 -6.41 -0.85 -6.41
CA GLY A 90 -5.71 -0.17 -7.49
C GLY A 90 -5.32 -1.15 -8.58
N GLU A 91 -5.49 -0.75 -9.83
CA GLU A 91 -5.06 -1.53 -10.99
C GLU A 91 -4.69 -0.62 -12.17
N ALA A 92 -3.97 -1.16 -13.15
CA ALA A 92 -3.79 -0.57 -14.46
C ALA A 92 -4.59 -1.36 -15.50
N SER A 93 -5.45 -0.68 -16.26
CA SER A 93 -6.17 -1.30 -17.36
C SER A 93 -6.48 -0.33 -18.50
N ARG A 94 -6.93 -0.87 -19.63
CA ARG A 94 -7.56 -0.08 -20.69
C ARG A 94 -8.88 0.54 -20.22
N ILE A 95 -9.22 1.69 -20.80
CA ILE A 95 -10.42 2.49 -20.49
C ILE A 95 -11.44 2.36 -21.62
N TYR A 96 -12.67 1.95 -21.30
CA TYR A 96 -13.70 1.65 -22.30
C TYR A 96 -15.07 2.28 -22.02
N SER A 97 -15.27 2.82 -20.83
CA SER A 97 -16.55 3.39 -20.39
C SER A 97 -16.37 4.67 -19.60
N ASP A 98 -17.43 5.47 -19.49
CA ASP A 98 -17.43 6.68 -18.65
C ASP A 98 -17.07 6.36 -17.19
N GLN A 99 -17.46 5.18 -16.69
CA GLN A 99 -17.07 4.73 -15.35
C GLN A 99 -15.56 4.48 -15.26
N ASP A 100 -14.95 3.84 -16.28
CA ASP A 100 -13.50 3.62 -16.29
C ASP A 100 -12.75 4.96 -16.35
N MET A 101 -13.29 5.94 -17.08
CA MET A 101 -12.73 7.30 -17.16
C MET A 101 -12.75 7.99 -15.79
N ASP A 102 -13.88 7.93 -15.09
CA ASP A 102 -14.01 8.45 -13.74
C ASP A 102 -13.06 7.73 -12.76
N ASP A 103 -12.94 6.41 -12.88
CA ASP A 103 -12.09 5.58 -12.03
C ASP A 103 -10.59 5.80 -12.27
N ALA A 104 -10.21 6.18 -13.49
CA ALA A 104 -8.85 6.48 -13.93
C ALA A 104 -8.44 7.95 -13.76
N THR A 105 -9.32 8.78 -13.20
CA THR A 105 -9.08 10.21 -13.01
C THR A 105 -8.93 10.53 -11.53
N PHE A 106 -7.80 11.16 -11.19
CA PHE A 106 -7.47 11.53 -9.82
C PHE A 106 -7.24 13.03 -9.70
N ARG A 107 -7.74 13.63 -8.62
CA ARG A 107 -7.35 14.96 -8.19
C ARG A 107 -6.02 14.88 -7.47
N ILE A 108 -5.02 15.61 -7.95
CA ILE A 108 -3.70 15.67 -7.33
C ILE A 108 -3.73 16.72 -6.23
N VAL A 109 -3.62 16.30 -4.97
CA VAL A 109 -3.70 17.21 -3.81
C VAL A 109 -2.36 17.30 -3.09
N PRO A 110 -2.11 18.35 -2.28
CA PRO A 110 -1.00 18.32 -1.33
C PRO A 110 -1.05 17.04 -0.49
N GLY A 111 0.10 16.39 -0.30
CA GLY A 111 0.18 15.16 0.48
C GLY A 111 -0.46 15.30 1.85
N LEU A 112 -1.27 14.32 2.24
CA LEU A 112 -2.01 14.35 3.51
C LEU A 112 -1.08 14.39 4.73
N ALA A 113 0.09 13.76 4.66
CA ALA A 113 1.11 13.78 5.71
C ALA A 113 2.18 14.87 5.50
N ASP A 114 2.45 15.27 4.25
CA ASP A 114 3.46 16.28 3.92
C ASP A 114 3.10 17.02 2.62
N ASP A 115 2.94 18.34 2.73
CA ASP A 115 2.55 19.20 1.62
C ASP A 115 3.63 19.39 0.55
N ARG A 116 4.84 18.85 0.74
CA ARG A 116 5.90 18.78 -0.27
C ARG A 116 5.73 17.58 -1.20
N CYS A 117 4.92 16.59 -0.81
CA CYS A 117 4.55 15.43 -1.60
C CYS A 117 3.08 15.57 -2.09
N ILE A 118 2.49 14.50 -2.62
CA ILE A 118 1.12 14.50 -3.14
C ILE A 118 0.29 13.35 -2.56
N SER A 119 -1.03 13.46 -2.68
CA SER A 119 -1.97 12.35 -2.54
C SER A 119 -2.91 12.31 -3.73
N PHE A 120 -3.35 11.13 -4.14
CA PHE A 120 -4.26 10.92 -5.25
C PHE A 120 -5.69 10.73 -4.72
N GLU A 121 -6.54 11.76 -4.82
CA GLU A 121 -7.96 11.65 -4.46
C GLU A 121 -8.75 11.19 -5.69
N ALA A 122 -9.59 10.17 -5.57
CA ALA A 122 -10.44 9.72 -6.68
C ALA A 122 -11.40 10.83 -7.13
N SER A 123 -11.53 11.06 -8.44
CA SER A 123 -12.38 12.13 -8.98
C SER A 123 -13.87 11.91 -8.68
N ASN A 124 -14.29 10.65 -8.65
CA ASN A 124 -15.66 10.21 -8.45
C ASN A 124 -15.99 9.81 -6.99
N TYR A 125 -14.99 9.71 -6.11
CA TYR A 125 -15.16 9.42 -4.69
C TYR A 125 -14.43 10.45 -3.83
N ARG A 126 -15.12 11.56 -3.53
CA ARG A 126 -14.57 12.62 -2.67
C ARG A 126 -14.21 12.08 -1.28
N GLY A 127 -12.99 12.39 -0.82
CA GLY A 127 -12.42 11.93 0.45
C GLY A 127 -11.86 10.51 0.40
N TYR A 128 -11.80 9.88 -0.78
CA TYR A 128 -11.15 8.59 -0.98
C TYR A 128 -9.81 8.80 -1.69
N TYR A 129 -8.78 8.12 -1.21
CA TYR A 129 -7.42 8.29 -1.69
C TYR A 129 -6.80 6.94 -2.02
N LEU A 130 -5.92 6.92 -3.03
CA LEU A 130 -4.99 5.80 -3.17
C LEU A 130 -4.05 5.81 -1.97
N ARG A 131 -3.86 4.63 -1.38
CA ARG A 131 -2.89 4.39 -0.30
C ARG A 131 -2.32 3.00 -0.42
N HIS A 132 -1.14 2.79 0.16
CA HIS A 132 -0.68 1.41 0.36
C HIS A 132 -1.35 0.79 1.60
N LEU A 133 -1.61 -0.52 1.53
CA LEU A 133 -2.02 -1.36 2.64
C LEU A 133 -1.16 -2.62 2.63
N GLY A 134 0.00 -2.55 3.28
CA GLY A 134 1.05 -3.54 3.03
C GLY A 134 1.64 -3.28 1.65
N SER A 135 1.67 -4.29 0.78
CA SER A 135 2.14 -4.13 -0.60
C SER A 135 1.04 -3.71 -1.58
N ASP A 136 -0.24 -3.86 -1.24
CA ASP A 136 -1.34 -3.53 -2.16
C ASP A 136 -1.60 -2.03 -2.18
N ILE A 137 -1.81 -1.44 -3.36
CA ILE A 137 -2.41 -0.11 -3.46
C ILE A 137 -3.93 -0.25 -3.53
N VAL A 138 -4.62 0.46 -2.65
CA VAL A 138 -6.09 0.41 -2.51
C VAL A 138 -6.69 1.81 -2.52
N LEU A 139 -7.96 1.91 -2.86
CA LEU A 139 -8.74 3.14 -2.70
C LEU A 139 -9.55 3.05 -1.40
N ASP A 140 -9.26 3.94 -0.44
CA ASP A 140 -9.95 3.97 0.85
C ASP A 140 -10.35 5.38 1.28
N PRO A 141 -11.42 5.51 2.09
CA PRO A 141 -11.82 6.80 2.66
C PRO A 141 -10.84 7.24 3.74
N ASP A 142 -10.51 8.54 3.73
CA ASP A 142 -9.70 9.15 4.78
C ASP A 142 -10.37 9.03 6.15
N ASN A 143 -9.63 8.43 7.09
CA ASN A 143 -10.04 8.23 8.47
C ASN A 143 -9.45 9.26 9.45
N ASN A 144 -8.77 10.29 8.92
CA ASN A 144 -8.11 11.38 9.63
C ASN A 144 -7.04 10.92 10.63
N THR A 145 -6.40 9.78 10.36
CA THR A 145 -5.25 9.30 11.14
C THR A 145 -3.93 9.63 10.46
N LEU A 146 -2.88 9.78 11.27
CA LEU A 146 -1.53 9.98 10.75
C LEU A 146 -1.09 8.80 9.87
N GLY A 147 -1.36 7.56 10.30
CA GLY A 147 -1.00 6.36 9.52
C GLY A 147 -1.66 6.35 8.14
N PHE A 148 -2.97 6.65 8.04
CA PHE A 148 -3.63 6.78 6.74
C PHE A 148 -2.97 7.89 5.90
N SER A 149 -2.72 9.05 6.52
CA SER A 149 -2.13 10.19 5.82
C SER A 149 -0.75 9.84 5.26
N GLU A 150 0.05 9.10 6.03
CA GLU A 150 1.37 8.63 5.63
C GLU A 150 1.28 7.56 4.52
N ASP A 151 0.36 6.60 4.64
CA ASP A 151 0.15 5.54 3.65
C ASP A 151 -0.38 6.07 2.30
N ALA A 152 -1.10 7.20 2.34
CA ALA A 152 -1.70 7.86 1.18
C ALA A 152 -0.85 9.01 0.62
N THR A 153 0.37 9.24 1.14
CA THR A 153 1.26 10.30 0.67
C THR A 153 2.39 9.71 -0.17
N PHE A 154 2.52 10.18 -1.40
CA PHE A 154 3.56 9.76 -2.33
C PHE A 154 4.38 10.95 -2.79
N CYS A 155 5.69 10.78 -2.81
CA CYS A 155 6.67 11.78 -3.18
C CYS A 155 7.12 11.51 -4.63
N PRO A 156 6.75 12.38 -5.59
CA PRO A 156 7.12 12.21 -6.98
C PRO A 156 8.63 12.29 -7.18
N ARG A 157 9.15 11.43 -8.05
CA ARG A 157 10.55 11.36 -8.48
C ARG A 157 10.60 11.40 -10.01
N PRO A 158 11.76 11.78 -10.60
CA PRO A 158 12.05 11.39 -11.98
C PRO A 158 11.79 9.89 -12.15
N GLY A 159 11.17 9.52 -13.27
CA GLY A 159 10.87 8.13 -13.57
C GLY A 159 12.11 7.25 -13.45
N LEU A 160 11.95 6.09 -12.82
CA LEU A 160 13.05 5.17 -12.58
C LEU A 160 13.63 4.61 -13.89
N ALA A 161 12.78 4.36 -14.90
CA ALA A 161 13.20 3.94 -16.23
C ALA A 161 13.46 5.10 -17.21
N ASP A 162 12.72 6.20 -17.09
CA ASP A 162 12.89 7.41 -17.89
C ASP A 162 12.80 8.68 -17.02
N PRO A 163 13.88 9.46 -16.88
CA PRO A 163 13.88 10.67 -16.06
C PRO A 163 12.99 11.80 -16.60
N HIS A 164 12.38 11.65 -17.79
CA HIS A 164 11.38 12.57 -18.32
C HIS A 164 9.95 12.25 -17.88
N GLU A 165 9.73 11.06 -17.30
CA GLU A 165 8.45 10.61 -16.75
C GLU A 165 8.48 10.62 -15.21
N LEU A 166 7.50 9.98 -14.55
CA LEU A 166 7.34 10.00 -13.10
C LEU A 166 7.38 8.62 -12.46
N SER A 167 7.95 8.56 -11.27
CA SER A 167 7.77 7.46 -10.30
C SER A 167 7.30 8.03 -8.97
N PHE A 168 6.53 7.26 -8.21
CA PHE A 168 5.88 7.73 -6.98
C PHE A 168 6.35 6.94 -5.77
N GLU A 169 7.29 7.53 -5.02
CA GLU A 169 7.85 6.92 -3.81
C GLU A 169 6.89 7.10 -2.61
N SER A 170 6.73 6.08 -1.77
CA SER A 170 5.94 6.21 -0.53
C SER A 170 6.60 7.17 0.47
N CYS A 171 5.78 7.96 1.15
CA CYS A 171 6.22 8.85 2.23
C CYS A 171 6.85 8.10 3.41
N ASN A 172 6.25 6.97 3.81
CA ASN A 172 6.57 6.27 5.05
C ASN A 172 7.24 4.90 4.82
N ALA A 173 7.45 4.53 3.55
CA ALA A 173 8.25 3.38 3.13
C ALA A 173 9.34 3.86 2.17
N PRO A 174 10.52 4.26 2.68
CA PRO A 174 11.62 4.74 1.85
C PRO A 174 12.01 3.73 0.77
N ASP A 175 12.41 4.25 -0.40
CA ASP A 175 12.81 3.46 -1.56
C ASP A 175 11.71 2.52 -2.10
N SER A 176 10.46 2.65 -1.63
CA SER A 176 9.33 1.86 -2.11
C SER A 176 8.46 2.69 -3.04
N TYR A 177 8.13 2.16 -4.21
CA TYR A 177 7.45 2.88 -5.29
C TYR A 177 6.17 2.19 -5.70
N ILE A 178 5.16 3.00 -6.08
CA ILE A 178 4.01 2.49 -6.81
C ILE A 178 4.54 1.83 -8.08
N ASN A 179 4.12 0.60 -8.34
CA ASN A 179 4.46 -0.18 -9.52
C ASN A 179 3.26 -1.02 -9.97
N ILE A 180 3.35 -1.56 -11.18
CA ILE A 180 2.35 -2.49 -11.71
C ILE A 180 2.95 -3.89 -11.84
N ASP A 181 2.16 -4.92 -11.52
CA ASP A 181 2.54 -6.32 -11.78
C ASP A 181 1.40 -7.07 -12.44
N ASP A 182 1.73 -8.06 -13.29
CA ASP A 182 0.74 -8.83 -14.05
C ASP A 182 -0.19 -9.58 -13.09
N TYR A 183 -1.48 -9.28 -13.17
CA TYR A 183 -2.48 -9.83 -12.25
C TYR A 183 -3.18 -11.05 -12.84
N ASP A 184 -3.66 -10.93 -14.07
CA ASP A 184 -4.46 -11.97 -14.74
C ASP A 184 -4.21 -12.10 -16.27
N GLY A 185 -3.18 -11.44 -16.80
CA GLY A 185 -2.88 -11.38 -18.24
C GLY A 185 -3.77 -10.41 -19.03
N HIS A 186 -4.65 -9.66 -18.36
CA HIS A 186 -5.53 -8.65 -18.95
C HIS A 186 -5.47 -7.30 -18.22
N THR A 187 -5.22 -7.30 -16.92
CA THR A 187 -4.97 -6.12 -16.09
C THR A 187 -3.70 -6.29 -15.28
N TYR A 188 -3.17 -5.16 -14.81
CA TYR A 188 -2.07 -5.15 -13.86
C TYR A 188 -2.59 -4.74 -12.48
N GLY A 189 -2.18 -5.44 -11.43
CA GLY A 189 -2.40 -5.01 -10.05
C GLY A 189 -1.46 -3.85 -9.73
N LEU A 190 -1.89 -2.96 -8.84
CA LEU A 190 -1.07 -1.83 -8.39
C LEU A 190 -0.48 -2.12 -7.01
N TYR A 191 0.84 -2.07 -6.91
CA TYR A 191 1.59 -2.49 -5.72
C TYR A 191 2.57 -1.42 -5.26
N LEU A 192 3.08 -1.59 -4.03
CA LEU A 192 4.15 -0.82 -3.44
C LEU A 192 5.31 -1.75 -3.10
N ASP A 193 6.43 -1.61 -3.81
CA ASP A 193 7.61 -2.45 -3.62
C ASP A 193 8.91 -1.65 -3.73
N ALA A 194 10.00 -2.25 -3.24
CA ALA A 194 11.34 -1.64 -3.20
C ALA A 194 12.37 -2.55 -3.90
N GLU A 195 12.00 -3.07 -5.06
CA GLU A 195 12.90 -3.90 -5.86
C GLU A 195 13.90 -3.05 -6.66
N TYR A 196 14.96 -3.69 -7.13
CA TYR A 196 15.98 -3.05 -7.96
C TYR A 196 16.26 -3.93 -9.16
N SER A 197 15.45 -3.74 -10.20
CA SER A 197 15.63 -4.40 -11.50
C SER A 197 15.14 -3.46 -12.61
N THR A 198 15.66 -3.66 -13.82
CA THR A 198 15.19 -2.89 -14.98
C THR A 198 13.70 -3.06 -15.23
N ALA A 199 13.15 -4.27 -15.04
CA ALA A 199 11.72 -4.51 -15.14
C ALA A 199 10.95 -3.69 -14.10
N PHE A 200 11.36 -3.74 -12.84
CA PHE A 200 10.74 -2.95 -11.77
C PHE A 200 10.82 -1.43 -12.06
N GLU A 201 11.96 -0.94 -12.54
CA GLU A 201 12.12 0.47 -12.89
C GLU A 201 11.12 0.89 -13.98
N GLU A 202 10.86 0.02 -14.96
CA GLU A 202 9.88 0.23 -16.03
C GLU A 202 8.43 0.13 -15.50
N ASP A 203 8.13 -0.85 -14.65
CA ASP A 203 6.82 -1.07 -14.00
C ASP A 203 6.45 0.08 -13.04
N ALA A 204 7.44 0.71 -12.42
CA ALA A 204 7.28 1.84 -11.50
C ALA A 204 7.34 3.22 -12.18
N THR A 205 7.33 3.28 -13.52
CA THR A 205 7.36 4.52 -14.29
C THR A 205 6.01 4.78 -14.96
N PHE A 206 5.51 6.01 -14.86
CA PHE A 206 4.20 6.44 -15.35
C PHE A 206 4.26 7.78 -16.06
N LEU A 207 3.47 7.90 -17.11
CA LEU A 207 3.25 9.14 -17.84
C LEU A 207 2.09 9.91 -17.21
N LEU A 208 2.29 11.20 -16.96
CA LEU A 208 1.22 12.09 -16.49
C LEU A 208 0.41 12.60 -17.68
N MET A 209 -0.87 12.26 -17.72
CA MET A 209 -1.76 12.56 -18.83
C MET A 209 -2.88 13.52 -18.39
N PRO A 210 -3.47 14.29 -19.33
CA PRO A 210 -4.74 14.96 -19.07
C PRO A 210 -5.78 13.97 -18.52
N PRO A 211 -6.71 14.44 -17.67
CA PRO A 211 -7.78 13.58 -17.15
C PRO A 211 -8.65 13.08 -18.31
N TRP A 212 -9.23 11.91 -18.15
CA TRP A 212 -10.18 11.35 -19.12
C TRP A 212 -11.46 12.18 -19.25
#